data_AF-A0A183ID87-F1
#
_entry.id   AF-A0A183ID87-F1
#
_cell.length_a   1.000
_cell.length_b   1.000
_cell.length_c   1.000
_cell.angle_alpha   90.00
_cell.angle_beta   90.00
_cell.angle_gamma   90.00
#
_symmetry.space_group_name_H-M   'P 1'
#
loop_
_entity.id
_entity.type
_entity.pdbx_description
1 polymer ?
#
loop_
_entity_poly.entity_id
_entity_poly.type
_entity_poly.pdbx_seq_one_letter_code
_entity_poly.pdbx_strand_id
1 'polypeptide(L)'
;MSREAQRKSENLITISKQEVHFALQSSYMRNRYPSTTFAYFVDLLGKKVQNPVVQRFQHMFPQYTLVPDPFDGSVSFIDSEGNTYSTVELVAMQLAETMKIASRFAEEPVTDAIITVPPYFNQVERSAMMRAADLAGINLISLMNDNTAGESAIIHLF
;
A
#
# COMPACT_ATOMS: atom_id res chain seq x y z
N MET A 1 -4.06 -21.09 -15.88
CA MET A 1 -3.50 -19.90 -15.22
C MET A 1 -2.52 -20.42 -14.17
N SER A 2 -1.22 -20.20 -14.34
CA SER A 2 -0.18 -20.82 -13.52
C SER A 2 -0.18 -20.25 -12.10
N ARG A 3 0.16 -21.11 -11.14
CA ARG A 3 0.31 -20.82 -9.70
C ARG A 3 1.26 -19.65 -9.39
N GLU A 4 2.12 -19.28 -10.34
CA GLU A 4 3.09 -18.18 -10.26
C GLU A 4 2.45 -16.79 -10.39
N ALA A 5 1.35 -16.64 -11.13
CA ALA A 5 0.64 -15.36 -11.25
C ALA A 5 -0.03 -14.94 -9.93
N GLN A 6 -0.17 -15.87 -8.98
CA GLN A 6 -0.82 -15.67 -7.69
C GLN A 6 0.13 -15.14 -6.60
N ARG A 7 1.43 -14.96 -6.90
CA ARG A 7 2.45 -14.50 -5.95
C ARG A 7 2.67 -12.98 -5.91
N LYS A 8 2.32 -12.25 -6.96
CA LYS A 8 2.31 -10.77 -6.88
C LYS A 8 0.96 -10.36 -6.32
N SER A 9 0.89 -10.11 -5.01
CA SER A 9 -0.26 -9.42 -4.43
C SER A 9 -0.45 -8.12 -5.21
N GLU A 10 -1.57 -7.98 -5.90
CA GLU A 10 -1.97 -6.67 -6.43
C GLU A 10 -2.08 -5.74 -5.22
N ASN A 11 -1.31 -4.63 -5.21
CA ASN A 11 -1.43 -3.57 -4.21
C ASN A 11 -2.80 -2.89 -4.37
N LEU A 12 -3.81 -3.56 -3.85
CA LEU A 12 -5.21 -3.31 -4.10
C LEU A 12 -6.02 -3.59 -2.84
N ILE A 13 -6.67 -2.54 -2.34
CA ILE A 13 -7.47 -2.59 -1.11
C ILE A 13 -8.88 -2.16 -1.47
N THR A 14 -9.88 -2.97 -1.12
CA THR A 14 -11.28 -2.54 -1.18
C THR A 14 -11.78 -2.34 0.24
N ILE A 15 -12.26 -1.13 0.55
CA ILE A 15 -12.91 -0.83 1.82
C ILE A 15 -14.42 -0.76 1.56
N SER A 16 -15.21 -1.56 2.26
CA SER A 16 -16.67 -1.60 2.09
C SER A 16 -17.31 -1.85 3.44
N LYS A 17 -18.22 -0.95 3.88
CA LYS A 17 -18.97 -1.11 5.14
C LYS A 17 -18.06 -1.44 6.34
N GLN A 18 -16.92 -0.75 6.44
CA GLN A 18 -15.90 -0.94 7.49
C GLN A 18 -15.12 -2.26 7.45
N GLU A 19 -15.36 -3.12 6.45
CA GLU A 19 -14.51 -4.27 6.17
C GLU A 19 -13.44 -3.91 5.14
N VAL A 20 -12.22 -4.42 5.36
CA VAL A 20 -11.09 -4.24 4.45
C VAL A 20 -10.81 -5.55 3.76
N HIS A 21 -10.89 -5.55 2.43
CA HIS A 21 -10.56 -6.68 1.57
C HIS A 21 -9.21 -6.43 0.89
N PHE A 22 -8.46 -7.51 0.67
CA PHE A 22 -7.12 -7.48 0.10
C PHE A 22 -6.98 -8.45 -1.08
N ALA A 23 -5.97 -8.19 -1.92
CA ALA A 23 -5.54 -9.06 -3.01
C ALA A 23 -6.71 -9.55 -3.89
N LEU A 24 -6.86 -10.87 -4.05
CA LEU A 24 -7.85 -11.46 -4.96
C LEU A 24 -9.29 -11.06 -4.65
N GLN A 25 -9.62 -10.85 -3.37
CA GLN A 25 -10.96 -10.37 -2.99
C GLN A 25 -11.22 -8.97 -3.56
N SER A 26 -10.25 -8.07 -3.39
CA SER A 26 -10.32 -6.72 -3.97
C SER A 26 -10.37 -6.75 -5.49
N SER A 27 -9.62 -7.65 -6.15
CA SER A 27 -9.62 -7.77 -7.61
C SER A 27 -11.00 -8.13 -8.16
N TYR A 28 -11.74 -9.02 -7.48
CA TYR A 28 -13.12 -9.35 -7.84
C TYR A 28 -14.10 -8.19 -7.58
N MET A 29 -13.82 -7.37 -6.58
CA MET A 29 -14.68 -6.25 -6.18
C MET A 29 -14.44 -4.98 -7.01
N ARG A 30 -13.24 -4.80 -7.58
CA ARG A 30 -12.82 -3.59 -8.30
C ARG A 30 -13.80 -3.10 -9.37
N ASN A 31 -14.34 -4.01 -10.18
CA ASN A 31 -15.29 -3.64 -11.25
C ASN A 31 -16.66 -3.24 -10.70
N ARG A 32 -17.04 -3.77 -9.52
CA ARG A 32 -18.36 -3.54 -8.91
C ARG A 32 -18.36 -2.36 -7.94
N TYR A 33 -17.22 -2.11 -7.29
CA TYR A 33 -17.03 -1.08 -6.26
C TYR A 33 -15.78 -0.23 -6.56
N PRO A 34 -15.69 0.43 -7.73
CA PRO A 34 -14.49 1.15 -8.15
C PRO A 34 -14.17 2.37 -7.27
N SER A 35 -15.18 3.02 -6.69
CA SER A 35 -15.02 4.21 -5.83
C SER A 35 -14.52 3.90 -4.43
N THR A 36 -14.52 2.63 -4.01
CA THR A 36 -14.04 2.20 -2.69
C THR A 36 -12.90 1.18 -2.80
N THR A 37 -12.38 1.00 -4.01
CA THR A 37 -11.24 0.11 -4.30
C THR A 37 -10.03 0.94 -4.66
N PHE A 38 -9.03 0.99 -3.80
CA PHE A 38 -7.81 1.80 -3.94
C PHE A 38 -6.67 0.97 -4.53
N ALA A 39 -6.04 1.50 -5.57
CA ALA A 39 -4.92 0.88 -6.28
C ALA A 39 -3.76 1.88 -6.41
N TYR A 40 -2.55 1.38 -6.66
CA TYR A 40 -1.35 2.21 -6.90
C TYR A 40 -0.98 3.14 -5.74
N PHE A 41 -1.55 2.94 -4.55
CA PHE A 41 -1.31 3.80 -3.40
C PHE A 41 0.17 3.80 -2.96
N VAL A 42 0.92 2.74 -3.26
CA VAL A 42 2.37 2.70 -3.02
C VAL A 42 3.14 3.60 -4.00
N ASP A 43 2.70 3.68 -5.26
CA ASP A 43 3.31 4.57 -6.27
C ASP A 43 3.02 6.05 -5.99
N LEU A 44 1.95 6.35 -5.27
CA LEU A 44 1.56 7.71 -4.87
C LEU A 44 2.12 8.11 -3.49
N LEU A 45 2.71 7.17 -2.76
CA LEU A 45 3.16 7.35 -1.38
C LEU A 45 4.07 8.57 -1.23
N GLY A 46 3.74 9.48 -0.31
CA GLY A 46 4.53 10.68 -0.02
C GLY A 46 4.55 11.75 -1.13
N LYS A 47 3.95 11.49 -2.31
CA LYS A 47 3.88 12.47 -3.41
C LYS A 47 2.79 13.51 -3.12
N LYS A 48 2.98 14.72 -3.65
CA LYS A 48 1.97 15.81 -3.61
C LYS A 48 1.02 15.71 -4.80
N VAL A 49 -0.19 16.23 -4.67
CA VAL A 49 -1.19 16.26 -5.76
C VAL A 49 -0.65 16.93 -7.04
N GLN A 50 0.24 17.92 -6.90
CA GLN A 50 0.84 18.61 -8.05
C GLN A 50 1.97 17.82 -8.73
N ASN A 51 2.40 16.68 -8.20
CA ASN A 51 3.45 15.87 -8.78
C ASN A 51 3.02 15.32 -10.17
N PRO A 52 3.87 15.40 -11.22
CA PRO A 52 3.51 14.92 -12.56
C PRO A 52 3.07 13.45 -12.62
N VAL A 53 3.61 12.59 -11.74
CA VAL A 53 3.19 11.19 -11.63
C VAL A 53 1.74 11.10 -11.16
N VAL A 54 1.36 11.90 -10.18
CA VAL A 54 0.00 11.96 -9.63
C VAL A 54 -0.97 12.52 -10.66
N GLN A 55 -0.58 13.56 -11.41
CA GLN A 55 -1.40 14.10 -12.49
C GLN A 55 -1.66 13.05 -13.59
N ARG A 56 -0.62 12.33 -14.02
CA ARG A 56 -0.76 11.23 -14.99
C ARG A 56 -1.65 10.12 -14.47
N PHE A 57 -1.49 9.74 -13.19
CA PHE A 57 -2.36 8.79 -12.53
C PHE A 57 -3.83 9.24 -12.58
N GLN A 58 -4.11 10.49 -12.22
CA GLN A 58 -5.46 11.06 -12.24
C GLN A 58 -6.09 11.04 -13.65
N HIS A 59 -5.29 11.26 -14.70
CA HIS A 59 -5.75 11.15 -16.08
C HIS A 59 -6.09 9.70 -16.49
N MET A 60 -5.31 8.72 -16.03
CA MET A 60 -5.56 7.30 -16.33
C MET A 60 -6.71 6.73 -15.51
N PHE A 61 -6.93 7.25 -14.30
CA PHE A 61 -7.91 6.74 -13.34
C PHE A 61 -8.83 7.87 -12.83
N PRO A 62 -9.69 8.43 -13.70
CA PRO A 62 -10.53 9.58 -13.37
C PRO A 62 -11.60 9.29 -12.30
N GLN A 63 -11.82 8.01 -11.96
CA GLN A 63 -12.75 7.62 -10.91
C GLN A 63 -12.25 7.92 -9.50
N TYR A 64 -10.94 8.09 -9.31
CA TYR A 64 -10.39 8.43 -8.00
C TYR A 64 -10.50 9.92 -7.74
N THR A 65 -10.86 10.29 -6.52
CA THR A 65 -10.73 11.67 -6.05
C THR A 65 -9.49 11.76 -5.16
N LEU A 66 -8.50 12.55 -5.58
CA LEU A 66 -7.25 12.75 -4.85
C LEU A 66 -7.19 14.15 -4.24
N VAL A 67 -6.84 14.22 -2.96
CA VAL A 67 -6.70 15.48 -2.22
C VAL A 67 -5.37 15.54 -1.46
N PRO A 68 -4.88 16.74 -1.11
CA PRO A 68 -3.76 16.87 -0.19
C PRO A 68 -4.15 16.39 1.21
N ASP A 69 -3.31 15.53 1.77
CA ASP A 69 -3.41 15.03 3.14
C ASP A 69 -3.25 16.19 4.14
N PRO A 70 -4.08 16.30 5.17
CA PRO A 70 -3.98 17.40 6.13
C PRO A 70 -2.72 17.37 6.99
N PHE A 71 -2.06 16.22 7.15
CA PHE A 71 -0.90 16.09 8.02
C PHE A 71 0.39 16.60 7.36
N ASP A 72 0.65 16.19 6.13
CA ASP A 72 1.89 16.56 5.42
C ASP A 72 1.66 17.11 4.02
N GLY A 73 0.44 17.09 3.47
CA GLY A 73 0.09 17.53 2.12
C GLY A 73 0.34 16.49 1.01
N SER A 74 0.72 15.25 1.36
CA SER A 74 0.83 14.15 0.39
C SER A 74 -0.53 13.72 -0.17
N VAL A 75 -0.58 12.72 -1.04
CA VAL A 75 -1.84 12.27 -1.64
C VAL A 75 -2.66 11.44 -0.66
N SER A 76 -3.95 11.77 -0.59
CA SER A 76 -5.00 10.98 0.03
C SER A 76 -6.14 10.74 -0.96
N PHE A 77 -6.77 9.58 -0.86
CA PHE A 77 -7.95 9.21 -1.64
C PHE A 77 -9.22 9.58 -0.88
N ILE A 78 -10.27 9.94 -1.62
CA ILE A 78 -11.63 10.06 -1.08
C ILE A 78 -12.51 8.97 -1.71
N ASP A 79 -13.26 8.26 -0.86
CA ASP A 79 -14.23 7.25 -1.30
C ASP A 79 -15.59 7.87 -1.66
N SER A 80 -16.53 7.03 -2.12
CA SER A 80 -17.89 7.49 -2.45
C SER A 80 -18.73 7.96 -1.26
N GLU A 81 -18.32 7.66 -0.03
CA GLU A 81 -19.00 8.08 1.20
C GLU A 81 -18.36 9.35 1.80
N GLY A 82 -17.28 9.86 1.20
CA GLY A 82 -16.56 11.06 1.65
C GLY A 82 -15.47 10.77 2.69
N ASN A 83 -15.18 9.50 2.97
CA ASN A 83 -14.07 9.14 3.86
C ASN A 83 -12.74 9.37 3.13
N THR A 84 -11.77 9.91 3.87
CA THR A 84 -10.44 10.19 3.35
C THR A 84 -9.46 9.14 3.86
N TYR A 85 -8.67 8.57 2.96
CA TYR A 85 -7.63 7.58 3.27
C TYR A 85 -6.30 8.05 2.71
N SER A 86 -5.34 8.30 3.58
CA SER A 86 -3.98 8.63 3.17
C SER A 86 -3.30 7.44 2.49
N THR A 87 -2.39 7.73 1.57
CA THR A 87 -1.53 6.69 0.98
C THR A 87 -0.74 5.93 2.06
N VAL A 88 -0.34 6.61 3.14
CA VAL A 88 0.36 6.00 4.28
C VAL A 88 -0.53 5.00 5.01
N GLU A 89 -1.80 5.34 5.29
CA GLU A 89 -2.75 4.43 5.94
C GLU A 89 -3.05 3.20 5.08
N LEU A 90 -3.23 3.38 3.77
CA LEU A 90 -3.46 2.27 2.85
C LEU A 90 -2.25 1.32 2.80
N VAL A 91 -1.03 1.86 2.77
CA VAL A 91 0.19 1.04 2.87
C VAL A 91 0.27 0.33 4.23
N ALA A 92 -0.07 1.02 5.32
CA ALA A 92 -0.07 0.42 6.66
C ALA A 92 -1.06 -0.76 6.76
N MET A 93 -2.27 -0.62 6.20
CA MET A 93 -3.26 -1.71 6.12
C MET A 93 -2.70 -2.91 5.33
N GLN A 94 -2.05 -2.66 4.20
CA GLN A 94 -1.42 -3.71 3.39
C GLN A 94 -0.29 -4.43 4.15
N LEU A 95 0.55 -3.67 4.85
CA LEU A 95 1.64 -4.20 5.67
C LEU A 95 1.10 -5.05 6.82
N ALA A 96 0.09 -4.57 7.54
CA ALA A 96 -0.54 -5.29 8.64
C ALA A 96 -1.16 -6.63 8.20
N GLU A 97 -1.89 -6.66 7.08
CA GLU A 97 -2.42 -7.91 6.54
C GLU A 97 -1.30 -8.87 6.12
N THR A 98 -0.22 -8.35 5.53
CA THR A 98 0.95 -9.16 5.16
C THR A 98 1.59 -9.82 6.38
N MET A 99 1.78 -9.07 7.47
CA MET A 99 2.30 -9.59 8.74
C MET A 99 1.38 -10.63 9.38
N LYS A 100 0.07 -10.42 9.29
CA LYS A 100 -0.93 -11.37 9.78
C LYS A 100 -0.89 -12.68 8.99
N ILE A 101 -0.74 -12.62 7.66
CA ILE A 101 -0.55 -13.81 6.82
C ILE A 101 0.75 -14.52 7.18
N ALA A 102 1.86 -13.78 7.33
CA ALA A 102 3.15 -14.33 7.73
C ALA A 102 3.08 -15.01 9.10
N SER A 103 2.45 -14.38 10.09
CA SER A 103 2.25 -14.93 11.44
C SER A 103 1.43 -16.21 11.43
N ARG A 104 0.37 -16.26 10.61
CA ARG A 104 -0.42 -17.49 10.43
C ARG A 104 0.38 -18.62 9.80
N PHE A 105 1.31 -18.30 8.90
CA PHE A 105 2.16 -19.29 8.25
C PHE A 105 3.27 -19.79 9.18
N ALA A 106 3.84 -18.89 9.99
CA ALA A 106 4.87 -19.22 10.98
C ALA A 106 4.30 -19.87 12.26
N GLU A 107 2.97 -19.82 12.44
CA GLU A 107 2.26 -20.24 13.67
C GLU A 107 2.72 -19.49 14.94
N GLU A 108 3.37 -18.33 14.74
CA GLU A 108 3.85 -17.45 15.81
C GLU A 108 3.67 -15.97 15.42
N PRO A 109 3.59 -15.05 16.40
CA PRO A 109 3.51 -13.62 16.11
C PRO A 109 4.80 -13.12 15.43
N VAL A 110 4.68 -12.60 14.21
CA VAL A 110 5.75 -11.86 13.54
C VAL A 110 5.55 -10.38 13.86
N THR A 111 6.57 -9.75 14.43
CA THR A 111 6.52 -8.32 14.81
C THR A 111 7.66 -7.52 14.19
N ASP A 112 8.79 -8.15 13.91
CA ASP A 112 9.93 -7.54 13.24
C ASP A 112 9.92 -7.81 11.73
N ALA A 113 10.32 -6.82 10.94
CA ALA A 113 10.44 -7.01 9.50
C ALA A 113 11.55 -6.15 8.87
N ILE A 114 12.09 -6.67 7.75
CA ILE A 114 12.82 -5.88 6.76
C ILE A 114 11.87 -5.59 5.61
N ILE A 115 11.74 -4.33 5.23
CA ILE A 115 10.90 -3.89 4.12
C ILE A 115 11.79 -3.46 2.95
N THR A 116 11.49 -3.93 1.75
CA THR A 116 12.15 -3.41 0.54
C THR A 116 11.35 -2.27 -0.08
N VAL A 117 12.06 -1.31 -0.67
CA VAL A 117 11.49 -0.20 -1.43
C VAL A 117 12.13 -0.09 -2.81
N PRO A 118 11.43 0.49 -3.79
CA PRO A 118 11.99 0.69 -5.12
C PRO A 118 13.20 1.63 -5.05
N PRO A 119 14.24 1.40 -5.88
CA PRO A 119 15.47 2.18 -5.83
C PRO A 119 15.28 3.66 -6.19
N TYR A 120 14.16 4.01 -6.84
CA TYR A 120 13.79 5.38 -7.16
C TYR A 120 13.07 6.11 -6.01
N PHE A 121 12.81 5.44 -4.88
CA PHE A 121 12.22 6.10 -3.72
C PHE A 121 13.17 7.15 -3.14
N ASN A 122 12.72 8.39 -3.09
CA ASN A 122 13.43 9.49 -2.45
C ASN A 122 13.24 9.47 -0.92
N GLN A 123 13.89 10.40 -0.21
CA GLN A 123 13.83 10.46 1.25
C GLN A 123 12.40 10.65 1.80
N VAL A 124 11.53 11.37 1.08
CA VAL A 124 10.13 11.60 1.49
C VAL A 124 9.34 10.30 1.39
N GLU A 125 9.45 9.58 0.27
CA GLU A 125 8.77 8.30 0.06
C GLU A 125 9.26 7.23 1.04
N ARG A 126 10.57 7.18 1.32
CA ARG A 126 11.14 6.29 2.35
C ARG A 126 10.62 6.62 3.74
N SER A 127 10.52 7.91 4.08
CA SER A 127 9.97 8.34 5.38
C SER A 127 8.50 7.99 5.51
N ALA A 128 7.72 8.15 4.43
CA ALA A 128 6.32 7.74 4.38
C ALA A 128 6.17 6.21 4.53
N MET A 129 7.05 5.41 3.94
CA MET A 129 7.07 3.95 4.13
C MET A 129 7.39 3.56 5.58
N MET A 130 8.39 4.20 6.20
CA MET A 130 8.70 3.95 7.62
C MET A 130 7.52 4.30 8.53
N ARG A 131 6.81 5.40 8.23
CA ARG A 131 5.59 5.75 8.96
C ARG A 131 4.46 4.75 8.75
N ALA A 132 4.30 4.22 7.54
CA ALA A 132 3.31 3.17 7.29
C ALA A 132 3.64 1.90 8.07
N ALA A 133 4.93 1.53 8.20
CA ALA A 133 5.37 0.41 9.02
C ALA A 133 5.07 0.63 10.51
N ASP A 134 5.33 1.83 11.03
CA ASP A 134 5.00 2.23 12.40
C ASP A 134 3.49 2.15 12.68
N LEU A 135 2.66 2.69 11.77
CA LEU A 135 1.20 2.59 11.86
C LEU A 135 0.68 1.14 11.78
N ALA A 136 1.39 0.26 11.06
CA ALA A 136 1.09 -1.15 10.99
C ALA A 136 1.54 -1.94 12.25
N GLY A 137 2.22 -1.30 13.21
CA GLY A 137 2.74 -1.94 14.41
C GLY A 137 3.95 -2.84 14.16
N ILE A 138 4.72 -2.56 13.10
CA ILE A 138 5.88 -3.35 12.69
C ILE A 138 7.15 -2.74 13.28
N ASN A 139 7.96 -3.54 13.96
CA ASN A 139 9.32 -3.14 14.30
C ASN A 139 10.21 -3.24 13.05
N LEU A 140 10.41 -2.11 12.38
CA LEU A 140 11.18 -2.05 11.16
C LEU A 140 12.69 -2.17 11.45
N ILE A 141 13.26 -3.35 11.20
CA ILE A 141 14.70 -3.60 11.36
C ILE A 141 15.51 -2.78 10.36
N SER A 142 15.07 -2.79 9.09
CA SER A 142 15.77 -2.10 8.01
C SER A 142 14.84 -1.83 6.83
N LEU A 143 15.08 -0.71 6.16
CA LEU A 143 14.45 -0.35 4.89
C LEU A 143 15.50 -0.46 3.78
N MET A 144 15.38 -1.45 2.91
CA MET A 144 16.41 -1.79 1.90
C MET A 144 15.93 -1.54 0.47
N ASN A 145 16.86 -1.37 -0.46
CA ASN A 145 16.50 -1.31 -1.88
C ASN A 145 16.25 -2.73 -2.41
N ASP A 146 15.24 -2.89 -3.26
CA ASP A 146 14.81 -4.19 -3.79
C ASP A 146 15.93 -4.97 -4.52
N ASN A 147 16.87 -4.26 -5.15
CA ASN A 147 18.04 -4.88 -5.81
C ASN A 147 19.09 -5.49 -4.86
N THR A 148 18.92 -5.33 -3.55
CA THR A 148 19.91 -5.72 -2.53
C THR A 148 19.41 -6.86 -1.61
N ALA A 149 18.16 -7.30 -1.78
CA ALA A 149 17.51 -8.27 -0.89
C ALA A 149 17.72 -9.73 -1.35
N GLY A 150 18.18 -10.61 -0.46
CA GLY A 150 18.18 -12.07 -0.60
C GLY A 150 17.13 -12.74 0.31
N GLU A 151 16.74 -13.99 0.02
CA GLU A 151 15.56 -14.77 0.49
C GLU A 151 15.18 -14.82 2.01
N SER A 152 15.87 -14.14 2.91
CA SER A 152 15.44 -14.07 4.32
C SER A 152 14.16 -13.24 4.47
N ALA A 153 13.45 -13.33 5.61
CA ALA A 153 12.12 -12.74 5.86
C ALA A 153 12.00 -11.25 5.48
N ILE A 154 11.69 -10.99 4.21
CA ILE A 154 11.63 -9.67 3.60
C ILE A 154 10.23 -9.47 3.05
N ILE A 155 9.61 -8.36 3.43
CA ILE A 155 8.34 -7.92 2.85
C ILE A 155 8.66 -7.17 1.56
N HIS A 156 8.36 -7.81 0.43
CA HIS A 156 8.38 -7.19 -0.88
C HIS A 156 6.98 -6.64 -1.20
N LEU A 157 6.88 -5.34 -1.46
CA LEU A 157 5.62 -4.68 -1.82
C LEU A 157 5.45 -4.47 -3.35
N PHE A 158 6.20 -5.17 -4.23
CA PHE A 158 6.26 -4.87 -5.68
C PHE A 158 6.55 -6.10 -6.57
#